data_AF-A0A202DWG2-F1
#
_entry.id   AF-A0A202DWG2-F1
#
_cell.length_a   1.000
_cell.length_b   1.000
_cell.length_c   1.000
_cell.angle_alpha   90.00
_cell.angle_beta   90.00
_cell.angle_gamma   90.00
#
_symmetry.space_group_name_H-M   'P 1'
#
loop_
_entity.id
_entity.type
_entity.pdbx_description
1 polymer ?
#
loop_
_entity_poly.entity_id
_entity_poly.type
_entity_poly.pdbx_seq_one_letter_code
_entity_poly.pdbx_strand_id
1 'polypeptide(L)'
;ICILLLAVLPLQTISAEKFIISDPEDVADVALRGGDFGNWNYGRGLFLETGYFIGLYDTPPAASLIRFNLTGLRARTVQSAKFRIYKLKSMSQKGSVDVHVYSVSEANGNWVEGGSESKREEGASTWQFKGNGIPWAGTSGASKADVDFETPVLATPQTVNPETSGWLEFDLPTALVQSWLDKPSTNNGLYLTSQANPDLSDEAHFYSSEHFSGKGPELIITATAGVPKTPRQEWPANPPYYFPPVDAPGYLDWKANATGRYSRWANKAPGTLGKILNFSNEQGLWCYYWDIIDRMNTTYKCFLPLANNIVDLNNLVPDSPDYTPPPDQVKVNAILDELRFTLLKYEDVKSMHIHQAGPVAEWLSPYQLAAMLAWEGLGVHCRHGAARYKFQSESDIEKRVRKEIKAVSEDFNFTPEQYEICESYLLDYETKRAEYSNATGKAILSAQSRMNRNENGPELFKDARDVFWNHKLMVYWLSDFNTPKWNLWREIVQIEPVRLANEFWNARNDNYVLEKIKNVTIPEARKYWWYPPVLYVDPNKPGLIRDVFGTRDWPFMDINDAINAAENGTEIRVAGSIE
;
A
#
# COMPACT_ATOMS: atom_id res chain seq x y z
N ILE A 1 72.83 -12.60 34.55
CA ILE A 1 71.47 -13.18 34.44
C ILE A 1 70.50 -12.01 34.40
N CYS A 2 70.11 -11.57 33.19
CA CYS A 2 69.13 -10.51 32.99
C CYS A 2 67.74 -11.14 33.00
N ILE A 3 66.93 -10.81 34.00
CA ILE A 3 65.53 -11.24 34.10
C ILE A 3 64.72 -10.30 33.20
N LEU A 4 64.31 -10.80 32.03
CA LEU A 4 63.23 -10.19 31.24
C LEU A 4 61.92 -10.35 32.03
N LEU A 5 61.38 -9.27 32.56
CA LEU A 5 59.99 -9.20 32.96
C LEU A 5 59.12 -9.17 31.68
N LEU A 6 58.63 -10.34 31.28
CA LEU A 6 57.48 -10.45 30.38
C LEU A 6 56.24 -10.02 31.18
N ALA A 7 55.87 -8.75 31.05
CA ALA A 7 54.57 -8.27 31.47
C ALA A 7 53.50 -8.92 30.58
N VAL A 8 52.90 -10.01 31.06
CA VAL A 8 51.70 -10.60 30.48
C VAL A 8 50.55 -9.64 30.79
N LEU A 9 50.30 -8.69 29.89
CA LEU A 9 49.06 -7.93 29.91
C LEU A 9 47.92 -8.94 29.75
N PRO A 10 46.87 -8.89 30.58
CA PRO A 10 45.71 -9.74 30.38
C PRO A 10 45.14 -9.40 28.99
N LEU A 11 45.10 -10.40 28.11
CA LEU A 11 44.30 -10.34 26.89
C LEU A 11 42.86 -10.07 27.36
N GLN A 12 42.44 -8.81 27.33
CA GLN A 12 41.04 -8.46 27.38
C GLN A 12 40.42 -9.15 26.18
N THR A 13 39.73 -10.26 26.43
CA THR A 13 38.81 -10.85 25.48
C THR A 13 37.81 -9.76 25.15
N ILE A 14 37.98 -9.10 24.00
CA ILE A 14 37.02 -8.11 23.52
C ILE A 14 35.74 -8.89 23.30
N SER A 15 34.80 -8.74 24.24
CA SER A 15 33.52 -9.42 24.16
C SER A 15 32.80 -8.96 22.91
N ALA A 16 32.14 -9.90 22.25
CA ALA A 16 31.24 -9.57 21.17
C ALA A 16 30.07 -8.75 21.73
N GLU A 17 29.73 -7.67 21.03
CA GLU A 17 28.55 -6.84 21.30
C GLU A 17 27.55 -7.00 20.16
N LYS A 18 26.27 -6.81 20.48
CA LYS A 18 25.17 -6.86 19.53
C LYS A 18 24.80 -5.42 19.13
N PHE A 19 24.84 -5.14 17.84
CA PHE A 19 24.39 -3.90 17.22
C PHE A 19 23.12 -4.20 16.41
N ILE A 20 22.07 -3.40 16.59
CA ILE A 20 20.81 -3.53 15.85
C ILE A 20 20.59 -2.22 15.11
N ILE A 21 20.39 -2.30 13.80
CA ILE A 21 20.08 -1.17 12.93
C ILE A 21 18.65 -1.38 12.43
N SER A 22 17.74 -0.53 12.88
CA SER A 22 16.31 -0.66 12.60
C SER A 22 15.53 0.66 12.69
N ASP A 23 16.17 1.76 13.11
CA ASP A 23 15.50 3.06 13.14
C ASP A 23 15.18 3.51 11.71
N PRO A 24 14.02 4.14 11.45
CA PRO A 24 13.65 4.63 10.12
C PRO A 24 14.65 5.64 9.53
N GLU A 25 15.44 6.31 10.37
CA GLU A 25 16.52 7.21 9.92
C GLU A 25 17.78 6.48 9.47
N ASP A 26 17.87 5.17 9.76
CA ASP A 26 18.99 4.29 9.46
C ASP A 26 18.63 3.16 8.48
N VAL A 27 17.41 3.16 7.96
CA VAL A 27 16.92 2.19 6.98
C VAL A 27 16.33 2.98 5.83
N ALA A 28 16.80 2.69 4.61
CA ALA A 28 16.11 3.09 3.41
C ALA A 28 15.45 1.85 2.82
N ASP A 29 14.14 1.86 2.57
CA ASP A 29 13.45 0.76 1.94
C ASP A 29 12.34 1.18 0.97
N VAL A 30 12.18 0.41 -0.10
CA VAL A 30 11.19 0.74 -1.14
C VAL A 30 10.67 -0.53 -1.81
N ALA A 31 9.35 -0.61 -1.93
CA ALA A 31 8.71 -1.60 -2.80
C ALA A 31 8.74 -1.13 -4.26
N LEU A 32 9.06 -2.04 -5.17
CA LEU A 32 9.03 -1.86 -6.61
C LEU A 32 7.83 -2.65 -7.14
N ARG A 33 6.84 -1.99 -7.75
CA ARG A 33 5.69 -2.63 -8.39
C ARG A 33 5.67 -2.42 -9.89
N GLY A 34 5.58 -3.50 -10.65
CA GLY A 34 5.50 -3.48 -12.11
C GLY A 34 4.13 -3.09 -12.66
N GLY A 35 3.94 -3.38 -13.94
CA GLY A 35 2.67 -3.18 -14.64
C GLY A 35 2.20 -1.72 -14.66
N ASP A 36 0.91 -1.49 -14.43
CA ASP A 36 0.30 -0.15 -14.41
C ASP A 36 0.88 0.78 -13.33
N PHE A 37 1.52 0.21 -12.31
CA PHE A 37 2.14 0.93 -11.20
C PHE A 37 3.64 1.16 -11.41
N GLY A 38 4.19 0.78 -12.57
CA GLY A 38 5.62 0.74 -12.85
C GLY A 38 6.40 2.04 -12.60
N ASN A 39 5.70 3.17 -12.72
CA ASN A 39 6.28 4.51 -12.58
C ASN A 39 6.04 5.12 -11.19
N TRP A 40 5.53 4.37 -10.23
CA TRP A 40 5.19 4.88 -8.90
C TRP A 40 6.26 4.52 -7.90
N ASN A 41 6.46 5.42 -6.95
CA ASN A 41 7.32 5.25 -5.80
C ASN A 41 6.49 4.84 -4.57
N TYR A 42 7.08 3.97 -3.76
CA TYR A 42 6.50 3.39 -2.54
C TYR A 42 7.44 3.51 -1.34
N GLY A 43 8.40 4.45 -1.35
CA GLY A 43 9.39 4.60 -0.28
C GLY A 43 8.79 5.02 1.07
N ARG A 44 7.55 5.54 1.08
CA ARG A 44 6.79 5.87 2.31
C ARG A 44 5.61 4.92 2.54
N GLY A 45 5.62 3.76 1.90
CA GLY A 45 4.59 2.74 2.08
C GLY A 45 4.66 2.14 3.47
N LEU A 46 3.53 1.65 3.99
CA LEU A 46 3.51 0.86 5.23
C LEU A 46 4.08 -0.55 5.07
N PHE A 47 4.19 -1.03 3.83
CA PHE A 47 4.54 -2.39 3.53
C PHE A 47 5.56 -2.48 2.41
N LEU A 48 6.48 -3.42 2.60
CA LEU A 48 7.32 -3.97 1.55
C LEU A 48 6.67 -5.23 1.01
N GLU A 49 7.00 -5.61 -0.21
CA GLU A 49 6.39 -6.78 -0.84
C GLU A 49 7.30 -7.48 -1.85
N THR A 50 6.97 -8.72 -2.15
CA THR A 50 7.62 -9.54 -3.18
C THR A 50 6.59 -10.43 -3.86
N GLY A 51 6.83 -10.79 -5.12
CA GLY A 51 6.01 -11.76 -5.86
C GLY A 51 5.01 -11.11 -6.78
N TYR A 52 3.80 -11.67 -6.90
CA TYR A 52 2.76 -11.11 -7.79
C TYR A 52 1.57 -10.64 -6.98
N PHE A 53 1.43 -9.33 -6.87
CA PHE A 53 0.30 -8.68 -6.22
C PHE A 53 -0.97 -8.91 -7.04
N ILE A 54 -2.13 -8.97 -6.39
CA ILE A 54 -3.43 -8.82 -7.05
C ILE A 54 -3.98 -7.41 -6.84
N GLY A 55 -3.68 -6.55 -7.79
CA GLY A 55 -4.41 -5.32 -7.97
C GLY A 55 -5.86 -5.59 -8.36
N LEU A 56 -6.72 -4.61 -8.09
CA LEU A 56 -8.07 -4.62 -8.68
C LEU A 56 -8.02 -4.51 -10.22
N TYR A 57 -6.86 -4.17 -10.78
CA TYR A 57 -6.65 -3.84 -12.20
C TYR A 57 -5.37 -4.42 -12.80
N ASP A 58 -4.57 -5.16 -12.05
CA ASP A 58 -3.33 -5.72 -12.58
C ASP A 58 -2.84 -6.83 -11.66
N THR A 59 -2.00 -7.72 -12.16
CA THR A 59 -1.24 -8.66 -11.34
C THR A 59 0.24 -8.33 -11.40
N PRO A 60 0.67 -7.14 -10.90
CA PRO A 60 2.00 -6.66 -11.16
C PRO A 60 3.02 -7.50 -10.37
N PRO A 61 4.19 -7.79 -10.97
CA PRO A 61 5.31 -8.32 -10.21
C PRO A 61 5.79 -7.26 -9.22
N ALA A 62 6.35 -7.71 -8.11
CA ALA A 62 6.89 -6.86 -7.09
C ALA A 62 8.17 -7.42 -6.47
N ALA A 63 9.01 -6.50 -6.03
CA ALA A 63 10.24 -6.75 -5.31
C ALA A 63 10.47 -5.61 -4.31
N SER A 64 11.42 -5.79 -3.39
CA SER A 64 11.75 -4.75 -2.41
C SER A 64 13.25 -4.52 -2.32
N LEU A 65 13.65 -3.27 -2.13
CA LEU A 65 15.02 -2.87 -1.86
C LEU A 65 15.14 -2.38 -0.43
N ILE A 66 16.21 -2.76 0.27
CA ILE A 66 16.45 -2.38 1.66
C ILE A 66 17.93 -2.07 1.83
N ARG A 67 18.29 -0.92 2.40
CA ARG A 67 19.68 -0.54 2.69
C ARG A 67 19.78 0.00 4.10
N PHE A 68 20.80 -0.45 4.83
CA PHE A 68 21.07 -0.01 6.20
C PHE A 68 22.19 1.02 6.25
N ASN A 69 22.06 2.02 7.10
CA ASN A 69 23.12 2.99 7.36
C ASN A 69 24.07 2.45 8.43
N LEU A 70 25.27 2.04 8.02
CA LEU A 70 26.29 1.52 8.94
C LEU A 70 27.29 2.58 9.42
N THR A 71 27.12 3.84 9.00
CA THR A 71 28.03 4.93 9.36
C THR A 71 27.91 5.28 10.84
N GLY A 72 29.02 5.64 11.48
CA GLY A 72 29.03 5.93 12.92
C GLY A 72 28.89 4.70 13.84
N LEU A 73 28.68 3.49 13.31
CA LEU A 73 28.61 2.28 14.14
C LEU A 73 29.95 1.93 14.78
N ARG A 74 29.90 1.51 16.04
CA ARG A 74 31.07 1.10 16.83
C ARG A 74 31.51 -0.34 16.57
N ALA A 75 30.84 -1.05 15.66
CA ALA A 75 31.20 -2.41 15.26
C ALA A 75 32.54 -2.45 14.49
N ARG A 76 33.45 -3.37 14.84
CA ARG A 76 34.79 -3.47 14.22
C ARG A 76 34.97 -4.74 13.39
N THR A 77 34.87 -5.89 14.04
CA THR A 77 35.07 -7.21 13.44
C THR A 77 33.80 -8.01 13.58
N VAL A 78 33.12 -8.25 12.46
CA VAL A 78 31.86 -8.99 12.39
C VAL A 78 32.11 -10.47 12.66
N GLN A 79 31.37 -11.01 13.61
CA GLN A 79 31.37 -12.42 13.97
C GLN A 79 30.11 -13.14 13.44
N SER A 80 28.99 -12.44 13.42
CA SER A 80 27.76 -12.88 12.76
C SER A 80 26.96 -11.67 12.30
N ALA A 81 26.17 -11.86 11.24
CA ALA A 81 25.23 -10.86 10.77
C ALA A 81 23.92 -11.54 10.36
N LYS A 82 22.80 -10.95 10.76
CA LYS A 82 21.46 -11.40 10.40
C LYS A 82 20.64 -10.25 9.86
N PHE A 83 19.98 -10.47 8.75
CA PHE A 83 18.89 -9.62 8.30
C PHE A 83 17.57 -10.20 8.81
N ARG A 84 16.72 -9.35 9.40
CA ARG A 84 15.37 -9.71 9.84
C ARG A 84 14.34 -8.82 9.19
N ILE A 85 13.22 -9.42 8.84
CA ILE A 85 12.07 -8.70 8.30
C ILE A 85 10.78 -9.33 8.83
N TYR A 86 9.82 -8.50 9.23
CA TYR A 86 8.59 -9.00 9.83
C TYR A 86 7.56 -9.33 8.74
N LYS A 87 7.22 -10.61 8.64
CA LYS A 87 6.17 -11.12 7.77
C LYS A 87 4.84 -11.10 8.52
N LEU A 88 3.80 -10.61 7.86
CA LEU A 88 2.44 -10.55 8.40
C LEU A 88 1.55 -11.68 7.83
N LYS A 89 0.48 -12.01 8.56
CA LYS A 89 -0.61 -12.79 7.97
C LYS A 89 -1.22 -11.99 6.83
N SER A 90 -1.57 -12.66 5.73
CA SER A 90 -2.14 -11.98 4.57
C SER A 90 -3.29 -12.76 3.94
N MET A 91 -4.41 -12.07 3.73
CA MET A 91 -5.52 -12.51 2.90
C MET A 91 -5.26 -12.36 1.40
N SER A 92 -4.29 -11.54 0.97
CA SER A 92 -3.93 -11.42 -0.45
C SER A 92 -3.02 -12.55 -0.91
N GLN A 93 -2.19 -13.08 -0.01
CA GLN A 93 -1.32 -14.22 -0.31
C GLN A 93 -2.16 -15.49 -0.54
N LYS A 94 -2.11 -16.06 -1.75
CA LYS A 94 -2.89 -17.27 -2.09
C LYS A 94 -2.20 -18.55 -1.62
N GLY A 95 -0.91 -18.66 -1.89
CA GLY A 95 -0.09 -19.86 -1.67
C GLY A 95 1.16 -19.59 -0.87
N SER A 96 1.98 -20.62 -0.71
CA SER A 96 3.32 -20.51 -0.11
C SER A 96 4.26 -19.77 -1.05
N VAL A 97 5.10 -18.89 -0.50
CA VAL A 97 6.05 -18.08 -1.27
C VAL A 97 7.45 -18.28 -0.72
N ASP A 98 8.42 -18.62 -1.57
CA ASP A 98 9.83 -18.64 -1.19
C ASP A 98 10.42 -17.24 -1.34
N VAL A 99 10.89 -16.68 -0.22
CA VAL A 99 11.50 -15.36 -0.15
C VAL A 99 13.01 -15.50 -0.25
N HIS A 100 13.59 -14.81 -1.24
CA HIS A 100 15.02 -14.81 -1.52
C HIS A 100 15.62 -13.43 -1.22
N VAL A 101 16.87 -13.42 -0.77
CA VAL A 101 17.63 -12.21 -0.45
C VAL A 101 18.94 -12.21 -1.23
N TYR A 102 19.14 -11.17 -2.05
CA TYR A 102 20.34 -10.95 -2.84
C TYR A 102 21.02 -9.64 -2.44
N SER A 103 22.29 -9.45 -2.79
CA SER A 103 22.93 -8.13 -2.72
C SER A 103 22.55 -7.34 -3.97
N VAL A 104 22.23 -6.06 -3.83
CA VAL A 104 22.11 -5.16 -4.97
C VAL A 104 23.51 -4.97 -5.58
N SER A 105 23.59 -4.99 -6.91
CA SER A 105 24.85 -4.80 -7.63
C SER A 105 25.36 -3.35 -7.53
N GLU A 106 26.66 -3.16 -7.77
CA GLU A 106 27.26 -1.81 -7.84
C GLU A 106 26.62 -0.95 -8.92
N ALA A 107 26.19 -1.55 -10.04
CA ALA A 107 25.57 -0.83 -11.16
C ALA A 107 24.27 -0.11 -10.77
N ASN A 108 23.61 -0.55 -9.70
CA ASN A 108 22.38 0.04 -9.17
C ASN A 108 22.52 0.61 -7.75
N GLY A 109 23.73 0.67 -7.19
CA GLY A 109 23.96 1.08 -5.78
C GLY A 109 23.51 2.50 -5.43
N ASN A 110 23.30 3.34 -6.44
CA ASN A 110 22.83 4.72 -6.30
C ASN A 110 21.30 4.86 -6.33
N TRP A 111 20.55 3.78 -6.07
CA TRP A 111 19.10 3.86 -5.98
C TRP A 111 18.65 4.77 -4.82
N VAL A 112 17.50 5.41 -5.01
CA VAL A 112 16.93 6.41 -4.08
C VAL A 112 15.56 5.93 -3.59
N GLU A 113 15.36 5.89 -2.28
CA GLU A 113 14.12 5.41 -1.66
C GLU A 113 12.88 6.18 -2.11
N GLY A 114 12.94 7.52 -2.09
CA GLY A 114 11.80 8.40 -2.35
C GLY A 114 10.95 8.68 -1.11
N GLY A 115 10.13 9.73 -1.18
CA GLY A 115 9.28 10.19 -0.07
C GLY A 115 7.79 9.93 -0.25
N SER A 116 7.40 9.18 -1.29
CA SER A 116 6.01 9.01 -1.69
C SER A 116 5.46 7.61 -1.42
N GLU A 117 4.13 7.56 -1.29
CA GLU A 117 3.34 6.33 -1.28
C GLU A 117 2.35 6.39 -2.45
N SER A 118 2.44 5.45 -3.39
CA SER A 118 1.59 5.33 -4.57
C SER A 118 1.53 6.58 -5.46
N LYS A 119 2.69 7.15 -5.81
CA LYS A 119 2.76 8.32 -6.70
C LYS A 119 4.04 8.33 -7.53
N ARG A 120 3.99 8.89 -8.74
CA ARG A 120 5.18 9.25 -9.52
C ARG A 120 6.05 10.25 -8.75
N GLU A 121 7.34 9.94 -8.64
CA GLU A 121 8.35 10.80 -8.05
C GLU A 121 9.63 10.67 -8.87
N GLU A 122 10.00 11.73 -9.60
CA GLU A 122 11.07 11.70 -10.60
C GLU A 122 12.43 11.32 -10.00
N GLY A 123 12.72 11.80 -8.78
CA GLY A 123 13.97 11.53 -8.08
C GLY A 123 14.08 10.15 -7.44
N ALA A 124 12.99 9.40 -7.36
CA ALA A 124 12.90 8.19 -6.57
C ALA A 124 12.95 6.90 -7.40
N SER A 125 13.22 5.80 -6.71
CA SER A 125 13.14 4.46 -7.29
C SER A 125 11.69 4.09 -7.56
N THR A 126 11.49 3.46 -8.69
CA THR A 126 10.24 2.89 -9.18
C THR A 126 10.59 1.58 -9.87
N TRP A 127 9.60 0.81 -10.30
CA TRP A 127 9.90 -0.37 -11.11
C TRP A 127 10.67 -0.02 -12.39
N GLN A 128 10.39 1.12 -13.03
CA GLN A 128 11.08 1.49 -14.28
C GLN A 128 12.46 2.11 -14.05
N PHE A 129 12.67 2.80 -12.93
CA PHE A 129 13.84 3.66 -12.72
C PHE A 129 14.44 3.46 -11.34
N LYS A 130 15.77 3.49 -11.23
CA LYS A 130 16.47 3.50 -9.93
C LYS A 130 16.52 4.88 -9.25
N GLY A 131 16.11 5.93 -9.95
CA GLY A 131 16.06 7.30 -9.44
C GLY A 131 16.47 8.33 -10.49
N ASN A 132 15.97 9.56 -10.36
CA ASN A 132 16.21 10.68 -11.28
C ASN A 132 15.92 10.33 -12.76
N GLY A 133 14.87 9.55 -13.02
CA GLY A 133 14.53 9.05 -14.36
C GLY A 133 15.59 8.12 -14.99
N ILE A 134 16.59 7.67 -14.23
CA ILE A 134 17.64 6.75 -14.72
C ILE A 134 17.10 5.32 -14.66
N PRO A 135 17.07 4.57 -15.77
CA PRO A 135 16.66 3.17 -15.76
C PRO A 135 17.57 2.29 -14.91
N TRP A 136 17.05 1.13 -14.50
CA TRP A 136 17.88 0.06 -13.94
C TRP A 136 18.96 -0.36 -14.95
N ALA A 137 20.14 -0.74 -14.47
CA ALA A 137 21.24 -1.15 -15.34
C ALA A 137 20.91 -2.38 -16.19
N GLY A 138 20.13 -3.31 -15.63
CA GLY A 138 19.61 -4.49 -16.28
C GLY A 138 18.20 -4.28 -16.82
N THR A 139 17.20 -4.74 -16.06
CA THR A 139 15.78 -4.68 -16.46
C THR A 139 14.93 -4.02 -15.40
N SER A 140 13.77 -3.48 -15.81
CA SER A 140 12.79 -2.93 -14.89
C SER A 140 12.50 -3.87 -13.71
N GLY A 141 12.37 -3.31 -12.51
CA GLY A 141 12.22 -4.01 -11.25
C GLY A 141 13.55 -4.50 -10.67
N ALA A 142 14.69 -3.98 -11.14
CA ALA A 142 16.02 -4.46 -10.76
C ALA A 142 16.14 -6.00 -10.89
N SER A 143 15.52 -6.58 -11.93
CA SER A 143 15.18 -8.01 -11.97
C SER A 143 16.19 -8.89 -12.74
N LYS A 144 17.27 -8.33 -13.30
CA LYS A 144 18.27 -9.10 -14.04
C LYS A 144 19.40 -9.59 -13.13
N ALA A 145 19.51 -10.91 -12.96
CA ALA A 145 20.62 -11.53 -12.23
C ALA A 145 21.99 -11.14 -12.82
N ASP A 146 22.98 -10.97 -11.94
CA ASP A 146 24.38 -10.59 -12.20
C ASP A 146 24.57 -9.23 -12.89
N VAL A 147 23.49 -8.44 -13.03
CA VAL A 147 23.52 -7.07 -13.53
C VAL A 147 22.83 -6.12 -12.56
N ASP A 148 21.67 -6.50 -12.06
CA ASP A 148 20.91 -5.71 -11.10
C ASP A 148 21.18 -6.15 -9.65
N PHE A 149 21.30 -7.46 -9.42
CA PHE A 149 21.65 -8.08 -8.15
C PHE A 149 22.67 -9.21 -8.33
N GLU A 150 23.46 -9.47 -7.31
CA GLU A 150 24.55 -10.45 -7.32
C GLU A 150 24.03 -11.87 -7.04
N THR A 151 24.50 -12.86 -7.80
CA THR A 151 24.30 -14.29 -7.49
C THR A 151 25.57 -14.91 -6.89
N PRO A 152 25.46 -15.98 -6.06
CA PRO A 152 24.24 -16.67 -5.62
C PRO A 152 23.45 -15.89 -4.56
N VAL A 153 22.26 -16.40 -4.20
CA VAL A 153 21.46 -15.91 -3.07
C VAL A 153 22.29 -15.84 -1.78
N LEU A 154 22.10 -14.77 -0.99
CA LEU A 154 22.94 -14.50 0.19
C LEU A 154 22.67 -15.44 1.36
N ALA A 155 21.46 -15.98 1.46
CA ALA A 155 21.01 -16.81 2.56
C ALA A 155 20.04 -17.88 2.04
N THR A 156 19.81 -18.92 2.86
CA THR A 156 18.79 -19.94 2.58
C THR A 156 17.42 -19.26 2.43
N PRO A 157 16.71 -19.49 1.31
CA PRO A 157 15.37 -18.94 1.11
C PRO A 157 14.41 -19.39 2.22
N GLN A 158 13.44 -18.55 2.57
CA GLN A 158 12.42 -18.88 3.56
C GLN A 158 11.04 -18.96 2.93
N THR A 159 10.38 -20.11 3.06
CA THR A 159 9.00 -20.31 2.63
C THR A 159 8.04 -19.70 3.64
N VAL A 160 7.16 -18.81 3.19
CA VAL A 160 6.12 -18.20 4.01
C VAL A 160 4.74 -18.59 3.52
N ASN A 161 3.81 -18.83 4.45
CA ASN A 161 2.42 -19.21 4.16
C ASN A 161 1.46 -18.09 4.53
N PRO A 162 0.30 -17.95 3.87
CA PRO A 162 -0.68 -16.87 4.11
C PRO A 162 -1.02 -16.63 5.59
N GLU A 163 -1.17 -17.69 6.37
CA GLU A 163 -1.59 -17.69 7.77
C GLU A 163 -0.47 -17.49 8.79
N THR A 164 0.79 -17.43 8.36
CA THR A 164 1.94 -17.24 9.27
C THR A 164 2.22 -15.77 9.49
N SER A 165 2.72 -15.43 10.67
CA SER A 165 3.38 -14.14 10.91
C SER A 165 4.54 -14.30 11.86
N GLY A 166 5.47 -13.37 11.79
CA GLY A 166 6.67 -13.36 12.60
C GLY A 166 7.89 -12.87 11.83
N TRP A 167 8.99 -12.81 12.55
CA TRP A 167 10.28 -12.45 11.99
C TRP A 167 10.83 -13.57 11.13
N LEU A 168 11.14 -13.25 9.89
CA LEU A 168 12.04 -14.04 9.06
C LEU A 168 13.48 -13.65 9.42
N GLU A 169 14.39 -14.61 9.41
CA GLU A 169 15.80 -14.37 9.72
C GLU A 169 16.70 -14.98 8.64
N PHE A 170 17.53 -14.16 8.02
CA PHE A 170 18.47 -14.55 7.00
C PHE A 170 19.89 -14.35 7.52
N ASP A 171 20.65 -15.43 7.64
CA ASP A 171 22.06 -15.37 8.01
C ASP A 171 22.86 -14.79 6.83
N LEU A 172 23.39 -13.58 7.00
CA LEU A 172 24.16 -12.91 5.96
C LEU A 172 25.65 -13.29 6.06
N PRO A 173 26.38 -13.36 4.93
CA PRO A 173 27.81 -13.57 4.96
C PRO A 173 28.52 -12.47 5.77
N THR A 174 29.29 -12.85 6.79
CA THR A 174 29.99 -11.89 7.65
C THR A 174 30.96 -11.01 6.88
N ALA A 175 31.61 -11.56 5.85
CA ALA A 175 32.51 -10.83 4.97
C ALA A 175 31.80 -9.70 4.19
N LEU A 176 30.55 -9.92 3.78
CA LEU A 176 29.74 -8.91 3.10
C LEU A 176 29.49 -7.72 4.04
N VAL A 177 28.96 -7.99 5.23
CA VAL A 177 28.65 -6.93 6.21
C VAL A 177 29.92 -6.26 6.74
N GLN A 178 31.02 -7.01 6.88
CA GLN A 178 32.33 -6.45 7.20
C GLN A 178 32.78 -5.45 6.13
N SER A 179 32.58 -5.77 4.85
CA SER A 179 32.93 -4.84 3.76
C SER A 179 32.13 -3.54 3.82
N TRP A 180 30.85 -3.61 4.19
CA TRP A 180 30.00 -2.44 4.38
C TRP A 180 30.44 -1.58 5.57
N LEU A 181 30.90 -2.19 6.67
CA LEU A 181 31.48 -1.44 7.79
C LEU A 181 32.81 -0.77 7.41
N ASP A 182 33.63 -1.46 6.60
CA ASP A 182 34.95 -0.97 6.20
C ASP A 182 34.84 0.17 5.19
N LYS A 183 33.89 0.08 4.28
CA LYS A 183 33.62 1.06 3.24
C LYS A 183 32.10 1.17 3.02
N PRO A 184 31.39 2.00 3.80
CA PRO A 184 29.93 2.15 3.68
C PRO A 184 29.42 2.51 2.28
N SER A 185 30.26 3.14 1.44
CA SER A 185 29.90 3.45 0.05
C SER A 185 29.77 2.23 -0.86
N THR A 186 30.14 1.03 -0.42
CA THR A 186 29.91 -0.24 -1.15
C THR A 186 28.65 -0.95 -0.67
N ASN A 187 27.93 -0.40 0.31
CA ASN A 187 26.64 -0.93 0.72
C ASN A 187 25.55 -0.47 -0.26
N ASN A 188 25.29 -1.29 -1.26
CA ASN A 188 24.22 -1.06 -2.24
C ASN A 188 22.84 -1.53 -1.73
N GLY A 189 22.81 -2.21 -0.58
CA GLY A 189 21.60 -2.77 -0.01
C GLY A 189 21.31 -4.21 -0.45
N LEU A 190 20.15 -4.68 -0.02
CA LEU A 190 19.57 -5.99 -0.23
C LEU A 190 18.42 -5.88 -1.24
N TYR A 191 18.30 -6.88 -2.09
CA TYR A 191 17.17 -7.09 -2.99
C TYR A 191 16.35 -8.29 -2.51
N LEU A 192 15.11 -8.04 -2.14
CA LEU A 192 14.12 -9.05 -1.76
C LEU A 192 13.23 -9.35 -2.95
N THR A 193 13.10 -10.63 -3.27
CA THR A 193 12.21 -11.11 -4.33
C THR A 193 11.71 -12.51 -4.00
N SER A 194 10.81 -13.03 -4.83
CA SER A 194 10.34 -14.40 -4.74
C SER A 194 10.36 -15.08 -6.10
N GLN A 195 10.52 -16.40 -6.12
CA GLN A 195 10.29 -17.21 -7.32
C GLN A 195 8.79 -17.51 -7.49
N ALA A 196 7.97 -16.47 -7.42
CA ALA A 196 6.52 -16.57 -7.43
C ALA A 196 5.98 -16.94 -8.81
N ASN A 197 4.88 -17.72 -8.85
CA ASN A 197 4.16 -17.98 -10.08
C ASN A 197 3.17 -16.82 -10.36
N PRO A 198 3.25 -16.14 -11.53
CA PRO A 198 2.31 -15.08 -11.90
C PRO A 198 0.84 -15.52 -11.84
N ASP A 199 0.54 -16.77 -12.16
CA ASP A 199 -0.84 -17.30 -12.21
C ASP A 199 -1.45 -17.54 -10.81
N LEU A 200 -0.62 -17.55 -9.76
CA LEU A 200 -1.04 -17.86 -8.40
C LEU A 200 -1.11 -16.63 -7.50
N SER A 201 -0.63 -15.47 -7.93
CA SER A 201 -0.52 -14.28 -7.07
C SER A 201 0.14 -14.65 -5.72
N ASP A 202 1.33 -15.23 -5.87
CA ASP A 202 2.21 -15.67 -4.80
C ASP A 202 2.95 -14.44 -4.25
N GLU A 203 2.22 -13.57 -3.57
CA GLU A 203 2.73 -12.35 -2.94
C GLU A 203 3.05 -12.54 -1.46
N ALA A 204 4.16 -11.98 -0.99
CA ALA A 204 4.44 -11.85 0.44
C ALA A 204 4.60 -10.39 0.82
N HIS A 205 3.93 -9.99 1.91
CA HIS A 205 4.02 -8.65 2.49
C HIS A 205 4.88 -8.65 3.75
N PHE A 206 5.55 -7.53 3.96
CA PHE A 206 6.40 -7.27 5.11
C PHE A 206 6.19 -5.84 5.62
N TYR A 207 6.55 -5.58 6.87
CA TYR A 207 6.58 -4.20 7.37
C TYR A 207 7.79 -3.46 6.80
N SER A 208 7.56 -2.23 6.33
CA SER A 208 8.60 -1.24 6.03
C SER A 208 9.11 -0.56 7.31
N SER A 209 10.15 0.26 7.16
CA SER A 209 10.66 1.09 8.25
C SER A 209 9.60 2.07 8.77
N GLU A 210 8.69 2.53 7.91
CA GLU A 210 7.65 3.51 8.28
C GLU A 210 6.47 2.86 9.01
N HIS A 211 6.38 1.54 9.05
CA HIS A 211 5.23 0.87 9.63
C HIS A 211 5.08 1.19 11.14
N PHE A 212 3.89 1.61 11.56
CA PHE A 212 3.60 2.11 12.92
C PHE A 212 3.88 1.11 14.06
N SER A 213 4.10 -0.17 13.74
CA SER A 213 4.45 -1.19 14.74
C SER A 213 5.90 -1.08 15.23
N GLY A 214 6.76 -0.34 14.52
CA GLY A 214 8.20 -0.29 14.78
C GLY A 214 8.92 -1.61 14.49
N LYS A 215 8.30 -2.53 13.74
CA LYS A 215 8.83 -3.85 13.39
C LYS A 215 9.30 -3.89 11.92
N GLY A 216 9.87 -2.79 11.42
CA GLY A 216 10.45 -2.71 10.08
C GLY A 216 11.70 -3.59 9.92
N PRO A 217 12.42 -3.48 8.79
CA PRO A 217 13.64 -4.24 8.54
C PRO A 217 14.71 -4.02 9.62
N GLU A 218 15.40 -5.09 10.03
CA GLU A 218 16.53 -5.02 10.98
C GLU A 218 17.79 -5.65 10.39
N LEU A 219 18.93 -5.01 10.60
CA LEU A 219 20.25 -5.63 10.49
C LEU A 219 20.82 -5.81 11.89
N ILE A 220 21.04 -7.07 12.27
CA ILE A 220 21.65 -7.45 13.54
C ILE A 220 23.08 -7.90 13.30
N ILE A 221 24.04 -7.21 13.90
CA ILE A 221 25.47 -7.50 13.80
C ILE A 221 25.99 -7.88 15.17
N THR A 222 26.63 -9.04 15.28
CA THR A 222 27.45 -9.37 16.44
C THR A 222 28.90 -9.12 16.09
N ALA A 223 29.55 -8.18 16.77
CA ALA A 223 30.90 -7.74 16.44
C ALA A 223 31.69 -7.30 17.68
N THR A 224 33.02 -7.27 17.58
CA THR A 224 33.83 -6.59 18.58
C THR A 224 33.58 -5.08 18.53
N ALA A 225 33.41 -4.43 19.68
CA ALA A 225 33.23 -2.98 19.73
C ALA A 225 34.54 -2.20 19.63
N GLY A 226 34.45 -0.94 19.18
CA GLY A 226 35.57 -0.02 19.10
C GLY A 226 35.16 1.38 18.66
N VAL A 227 36.10 2.13 18.09
CA VAL A 227 35.84 3.44 17.49
C VAL A 227 35.20 3.26 16.10
N PRO A 228 34.17 4.03 15.74
CA PRO A 228 33.55 3.95 14.42
C PRO A 228 34.57 4.07 13.29
N LYS A 229 34.38 3.28 12.22
CA LYS A 229 35.27 3.32 11.03
C LYS A 229 35.03 4.55 10.18
N THR A 230 33.81 5.07 10.20
CA THR A 230 33.39 6.27 9.48
C THR A 230 32.56 7.17 10.39
N PRO A 231 32.58 8.51 10.18
CA PRO A 231 31.66 9.42 10.85
C PRO A 231 30.20 9.08 10.53
N ARG A 232 29.29 9.34 11.46
CA ARG A 232 27.84 9.24 11.23
C ARG A 232 27.45 10.16 10.07
N GLN A 233 26.72 9.61 9.12
CA GLN A 233 26.06 10.31 8.03
C GLN A 233 24.56 10.23 8.27
N GLU A 234 23.87 11.37 8.22
CA GLU A 234 22.40 11.39 8.26
C GLU A 234 21.82 11.07 6.89
N TRP A 235 20.74 10.28 6.87
CA TRP A 235 19.97 10.00 5.67
C TRP A 235 18.66 10.80 5.68
N PRO A 236 18.10 11.11 4.50
CA PRO A 236 16.72 11.58 4.42
C PRO A 236 15.82 10.48 4.99
N ALA A 237 15.13 10.77 6.09
CA ALA A 237 14.27 9.80 6.75
C ALA A 237 12.80 10.01 6.36
N ASN A 238 12.11 8.92 6.09
CA ASN A 238 10.66 8.92 6.04
C ASN A 238 10.12 8.76 7.47
N PRO A 239 9.26 9.68 7.96
CA PRO A 239 8.74 9.56 9.30
C PRO A 239 7.80 8.35 9.38
N PRO A 240 7.89 7.53 10.44
CA PRO A 240 7.00 6.41 10.60
C PRO A 240 5.57 6.88 10.84
N TYR A 241 4.62 6.01 10.51
CA TYR A 241 3.21 6.22 10.82
C TYR A 241 2.98 6.04 12.32
N TYR A 242 2.06 6.80 12.89
CA TYR A 242 1.66 6.66 14.28
C TYR A 242 0.14 6.59 14.39
N PHE A 243 -0.36 5.59 15.12
CA PHE A 243 -1.74 5.63 15.58
C PHE A 243 -1.87 6.55 16.80
N PRO A 244 -3.01 7.24 16.97
CA PRO A 244 -3.27 7.93 18.20
C PRO A 244 -3.40 6.91 19.35
N PRO A 245 -3.12 7.33 20.60
CA PRO A 245 -3.44 6.52 21.77
C PRO A 245 -4.91 6.09 21.80
N VAL A 246 -5.18 4.89 22.32
CA VAL A 246 -6.56 4.33 22.43
C VAL A 246 -7.50 5.12 23.35
N ASP A 247 -6.95 6.02 24.16
CA ASP A 247 -7.65 6.93 25.06
C ASP A 247 -7.65 8.38 24.56
N ALA A 248 -7.12 8.64 23.35
CA ALA A 248 -7.12 9.96 22.75
C ALA A 248 -8.58 10.49 22.62
N PRO A 249 -8.88 11.71 23.10
CA PRO A 249 -10.23 12.26 23.09
C PRO A 249 -10.91 12.23 21.72
N GLY A 250 -10.17 12.52 20.64
CA GLY A 250 -10.70 12.48 19.27
C GLY A 250 -11.07 11.06 18.80
N TYR A 251 -10.33 10.03 19.22
CA TYR A 251 -10.68 8.64 18.92
C TYR A 251 -11.92 8.20 19.71
N LEU A 252 -11.98 8.55 21.00
CA LEU A 252 -13.13 8.24 21.85
C LEU A 252 -14.41 8.92 21.36
N ASP A 253 -14.31 10.20 20.96
CA ASP A 253 -15.43 10.95 20.38
C ASP A 253 -15.89 10.35 19.05
N TRP A 254 -14.97 10.05 18.14
CA TRP A 254 -15.28 9.36 16.88
C TRP A 254 -15.99 8.02 17.15
N LYS A 255 -15.48 7.22 18.09
CA LYS A 255 -16.06 5.91 18.41
C LYS A 255 -17.48 6.03 18.97
N ALA A 256 -17.76 7.06 19.77
CA ALA A 256 -19.06 7.31 20.36
C ALA A 256 -20.07 7.89 19.36
N ASN A 257 -19.61 8.82 18.50
CA ASN A 257 -20.51 9.73 17.79
C ASN A 257 -20.47 9.60 16.26
N ALA A 258 -19.44 8.98 15.67
CA ALA A 258 -19.38 8.83 14.22
C ALA A 258 -20.39 7.80 13.72
N THR A 259 -21.05 8.10 12.61
CA THR A 259 -22.08 7.26 11.98
C THR A 259 -21.59 6.53 10.73
N GLY A 260 -20.29 6.66 10.43
CA GLY A 260 -19.61 6.06 9.30
C GLY A 260 -19.67 4.52 9.30
N ARG A 261 -19.23 3.92 8.18
CA ARG A 261 -19.15 2.46 8.07
C ARG A 261 -18.22 1.87 9.13
N TYR A 262 -17.00 2.42 9.25
CA TYR A 262 -15.95 1.88 10.12
C TYR A 262 -16.23 2.13 11.60
N SER A 263 -16.83 3.28 11.95
CA SER A 263 -17.25 3.53 13.32
C SER A 263 -18.30 2.52 13.78
N ARG A 264 -19.21 2.07 12.89
CA ARG A 264 -20.17 0.99 13.20
C ARG A 264 -19.52 -0.38 13.39
N TRP A 265 -18.33 -0.61 12.84
CA TRP A 265 -17.54 -1.81 13.10
C TRP A 265 -16.81 -1.73 14.45
N ALA A 266 -16.34 -0.54 14.83
CA ALA A 266 -15.68 -0.30 16.11
C ALA A 266 -16.65 -0.13 17.30
N ASN A 267 -17.90 0.29 17.04
CA ASN A 267 -18.89 0.58 18.07
C ASN A 267 -19.74 -0.66 18.40
N LYS A 268 -19.85 -0.97 19.70
CA LYS A 268 -20.57 -2.14 20.25
C LYS A 268 -22.06 -1.89 20.51
N ALA A 269 -22.65 -0.83 19.95
CA ALA A 269 -24.05 -0.51 20.13
C ALA A 269 -24.98 -1.69 19.75
N PRO A 270 -26.12 -1.87 20.43
CA PRO A 270 -27.06 -2.94 20.10
C PRO A 270 -27.48 -2.90 18.63
N GLY A 271 -27.39 -4.05 17.95
CA GLY A 271 -27.78 -4.18 16.54
C GLY A 271 -26.72 -3.74 15.53
N THR A 272 -25.53 -3.31 15.95
CA THR A 272 -24.41 -3.01 15.04
C THR A 272 -23.53 -4.23 14.80
N LEU A 273 -22.83 -4.23 13.65
CA LEU A 273 -21.80 -5.23 13.34
C LEU A 273 -20.68 -5.23 14.39
N GLY A 274 -20.36 -4.08 14.99
CA GLY A 274 -19.35 -4.02 16.04
C GLY A 274 -19.68 -4.82 17.30
N LYS A 275 -20.94 -5.18 17.54
CA LYS A 275 -21.28 -6.17 18.58
C LYS A 275 -20.86 -7.59 18.17
N ILE A 276 -20.99 -7.95 16.89
CA ILE A 276 -20.60 -9.26 16.35
C ILE A 276 -19.07 -9.36 16.26
N LEU A 277 -18.43 -8.32 15.73
CA LEU A 277 -16.97 -8.24 15.60
C LEU A 277 -16.28 -8.09 16.95
N ASN A 278 -16.93 -7.41 17.89
CA ASN A 278 -16.46 -7.19 19.25
C ASN A 278 -15.00 -6.70 19.29
N PHE A 279 -14.65 -5.73 18.45
CA PHE A 279 -13.28 -5.22 18.37
C PHE A 279 -12.78 -4.73 19.74
N SER A 280 -11.49 -4.99 20.01
CA SER A 280 -10.77 -4.33 21.09
C SER A 280 -10.64 -2.82 20.81
N ASN A 281 -10.18 -2.05 21.79
CA ASN A 281 -9.94 -0.63 21.56
C ASN A 281 -8.81 -0.41 20.55
N GLU A 282 -7.78 -1.26 20.57
CA GLU A 282 -6.64 -1.26 19.66
C GLU A 282 -7.09 -1.63 18.24
N GLN A 283 -7.90 -2.69 18.09
CA GLN A 283 -8.48 -3.06 16.80
C GLN A 283 -9.35 -1.93 16.22
N GLY A 284 -10.02 -1.14 17.07
CA GLY A 284 -10.81 0.01 16.64
C GLY A 284 -9.98 1.18 16.10
N LEU A 285 -8.69 1.30 16.45
CA LEU A 285 -7.81 2.33 15.90
C LEU A 285 -7.63 2.20 14.38
N TRP A 286 -7.67 0.97 13.85
CA TRP A 286 -7.67 0.72 12.41
C TRP A 286 -8.87 1.32 11.71
N CYS A 287 -10.04 1.10 12.30
CA CYS A 287 -11.29 1.67 11.79
C CYS A 287 -11.24 3.20 11.83
N TYR A 288 -10.66 3.79 12.88
CA TYR A 288 -10.45 5.24 12.98
C TYR A 288 -9.48 5.75 11.90
N TYR A 289 -8.34 5.09 11.73
CA TYR A 289 -7.35 5.44 10.73
C TYR A 289 -7.94 5.43 9.32
N TRP A 290 -8.71 4.39 8.97
CA TRP A 290 -9.36 4.32 7.66
C TRP A 290 -10.44 5.38 7.47
N ASP A 291 -11.26 5.63 8.49
CA ASP A 291 -12.38 6.57 8.36
C ASP A 291 -11.91 8.02 8.28
N ILE A 292 -10.86 8.37 9.04
CA ILE A 292 -10.40 9.74 9.20
C ILE A 292 -9.11 10.01 8.42
N ILE A 293 -8.02 9.30 8.71
CA ILE A 293 -6.70 9.64 8.19
C ILE A 293 -6.57 9.26 6.71
N ASP A 294 -6.85 8.01 6.37
CA ASP A 294 -6.72 7.50 5.01
C ASP A 294 -7.76 8.09 4.07
N ARG A 295 -9.03 8.13 4.49
CA ARG A 295 -10.10 8.71 3.67
C ARG A 295 -9.82 10.15 3.28
N MET A 296 -9.22 10.93 4.18
CA MET A 296 -8.81 12.28 3.86
C MET A 296 -7.66 12.30 2.87
N ASN A 297 -6.58 11.57 3.13
CA ASN A 297 -5.47 11.45 2.20
C ASN A 297 -5.94 11.02 0.80
N THR A 298 -6.82 10.03 0.72
CA THR A 298 -7.42 9.53 -0.51
C THR A 298 -8.33 10.56 -1.17
N THR A 299 -9.17 11.28 -0.41
CA THR A 299 -10.07 12.31 -0.95
C THR A 299 -9.27 13.46 -1.58
N TYR A 300 -8.23 13.95 -0.89
CA TYR A 300 -7.44 15.07 -1.40
C TYR A 300 -6.44 14.66 -2.48
N LYS A 301 -5.70 13.57 -2.28
CA LYS A 301 -4.61 13.16 -3.18
C LYS A 301 -5.09 12.43 -4.43
N CYS A 302 -6.33 11.92 -4.44
CA CYS A 302 -6.85 11.11 -5.54
C CYS A 302 -8.21 11.61 -6.03
N PHE A 303 -9.18 11.82 -5.13
CA PHE A 303 -10.55 12.15 -5.54
C PHE A 303 -10.70 13.58 -6.09
N LEU A 304 -10.01 14.58 -5.52
CA LEU A 304 -10.01 15.95 -6.05
C LEU A 304 -9.39 16.05 -7.46
N PRO A 305 -8.18 15.49 -7.73
CA PRO A 305 -7.67 15.41 -9.09
C PRO A 305 -8.63 14.70 -10.05
N LEU A 306 -9.30 13.63 -9.60
CA LEU A 306 -10.26 12.90 -10.42
C LEU A 306 -11.45 13.78 -10.80
N ALA A 307 -11.99 14.52 -9.83
CA ALA A 307 -13.09 15.45 -10.05
C ALA A 307 -12.69 16.62 -10.98
N ASN A 308 -11.46 17.13 -10.87
CA ASN A 308 -10.94 18.16 -11.76
C ASN A 308 -10.78 17.63 -13.20
N ASN A 309 -10.22 16.43 -13.38
CA ASN A 309 -10.10 15.80 -14.70
C ASN A 309 -11.46 15.63 -15.36
N ILE A 310 -12.50 15.29 -14.59
CA ILE A 310 -13.88 15.22 -15.09
C ILE A 310 -14.36 16.60 -15.53
N VAL A 311 -14.15 17.66 -14.73
CA VAL A 311 -14.50 19.03 -15.13
C VAL A 311 -13.79 19.44 -16.42
N ASP A 312 -12.50 19.15 -16.53
CA ASP A 312 -11.72 19.46 -17.73
C ASP A 312 -12.22 18.68 -18.95
N LEU A 313 -12.61 17.41 -18.76
CA LEU A 313 -13.23 16.60 -19.80
C LEU A 313 -14.54 17.23 -20.30
N ASN A 314 -15.38 17.75 -19.40
CA ASN A 314 -16.66 18.39 -19.75
C ASN A 314 -16.48 19.66 -20.55
N ASN A 315 -15.44 20.43 -20.21
CA ASN A 315 -15.11 21.65 -20.93
C ASN A 315 -14.64 21.35 -22.36
N LEU A 316 -14.02 20.18 -22.59
CA LEU A 316 -13.60 19.74 -23.91
C LEU A 316 -14.70 19.01 -24.69
N VAL A 317 -15.60 18.32 -24.00
CA VAL A 317 -16.66 17.47 -24.58
C VAL A 317 -18.03 17.84 -23.97
N PRO A 318 -18.59 19.04 -24.26
CA PRO A 318 -19.90 19.46 -23.74
C PRO A 318 -21.06 18.58 -24.27
N ASP A 319 -22.24 18.54 -23.64
CA ASP A 319 -23.31 17.55 -23.96
C ASP A 319 -23.94 17.57 -25.40
N SER A 320 -23.41 18.34 -26.37
CA SER A 320 -23.99 18.48 -27.72
C SER A 320 -23.24 17.69 -28.80
N PRO A 321 -23.90 16.81 -29.58
CA PRO A 321 -23.27 15.99 -30.62
C PRO A 321 -22.74 16.79 -31.84
N ASP A 322 -23.15 18.06 -31.99
CA ASP A 322 -22.80 18.92 -33.13
C ASP A 322 -21.70 19.94 -32.77
N TYR A 323 -20.55 19.48 -32.28
CA TYR A 323 -19.43 20.37 -31.93
C TYR A 323 -18.87 21.08 -33.16
N THR A 324 -18.88 22.41 -33.12
CA THR A 324 -18.14 23.23 -34.09
C THR A 324 -17.30 24.26 -33.34
N PRO A 325 -15.96 24.15 -33.34
CA PRO A 325 -15.14 23.10 -33.98
C PRO A 325 -15.21 21.75 -33.23
N PRO A 326 -14.84 20.62 -33.87
CA PRO A 326 -14.75 19.32 -33.21
C PRO A 326 -13.75 19.35 -32.04
N PRO A 327 -13.95 18.54 -30.99
CA PRO A 327 -13.03 18.48 -29.85
C PRO A 327 -11.61 18.08 -30.25
N ASP A 328 -10.64 18.63 -29.54
CA ASP A 328 -9.22 18.31 -29.70
C ASP A 328 -8.95 16.89 -29.16
N GLN A 329 -8.91 15.91 -30.07
CA GLN A 329 -8.74 14.49 -29.75
C GLN A 329 -7.48 14.20 -28.93
N VAL A 330 -6.37 14.93 -29.19
CA VAL A 330 -5.11 14.75 -28.46
C VAL A 330 -5.28 15.17 -27.00
N LYS A 331 -5.98 16.29 -26.76
CA LYS A 331 -6.27 16.74 -25.39
C LYS A 331 -7.27 15.84 -24.68
N VAL A 332 -8.33 15.41 -25.37
CA VAL A 332 -9.30 14.46 -24.79
C VAL A 332 -8.59 13.17 -24.38
N ASN A 333 -7.74 12.63 -25.25
CA ASN A 333 -6.97 11.43 -24.95
C ASN A 333 -6.03 11.63 -23.76
N ALA A 334 -5.31 12.75 -23.68
CA ALA A 334 -4.45 13.08 -22.55
C ALA A 334 -5.21 13.16 -21.22
N ILE A 335 -6.41 13.77 -21.22
CA ILE A 335 -7.27 13.81 -20.02
C ILE A 335 -7.76 12.42 -19.65
N LEU A 336 -8.17 11.59 -20.61
CA LEU A 336 -8.58 10.21 -20.34
C LEU A 336 -7.43 9.38 -19.73
N ASP A 337 -6.20 9.60 -20.16
CA ASP A 337 -5.03 8.94 -19.59
C ASP A 337 -4.77 9.40 -18.14
N GLU A 338 -4.88 10.69 -17.86
CA GLU A 338 -4.74 11.24 -16.50
C GLU A 338 -5.90 10.84 -15.58
N LEU A 339 -7.11 10.73 -16.13
CA LEU A 339 -8.30 10.22 -15.46
C LEU A 339 -8.12 8.76 -15.06
N ARG A 340 -7.68 7.90 -16.00
CA ARG A 340 -7.33 6.50 -15.72
C ARG A 340 -6.25 6.42 -14.65
N PHE A 341 -5.18 7.19 -14.79
CA PHE A 341 -4.10 7.24 -13.80
C PHE A 341 -4.62 7.58 -12.40
N THR A 342 -5.45 8.62 -12.30
CA THR A 342 -5.98 9.07 -11.01
C THR A 342 -6.96 8.06 -10.41
N LEU A 343 -7.74 7.38 -11.25
CA LEU A 343 -8.62 6.29 -10.83
C LEU A 343 -7.82 5.09 -10.30
N LEU A 344 -6.79 4.67 -11.02
CA LEU A 344 -5.88 3.61 -10.59
C LEU A 344 -5.26 3.97 -9.24
N LYS A 345 -4.85 5.23 -9.05
CA LYS A 345 -4.29 5.70 -7.77
C LYS A 345 -5.32 5.71 -6.65
N TYR A 346 -6.51 6.23 -6.91
CA TYR A 346 -7.62 6.21 -5.95
C TYR A 346 -7.88 4.79 -5.45
N GLU A 347 -7.84 3.83 -6.38
CA GLU A 347 -8.21 2.45 -6.07
C GLU A 347 -7.03 1.61 -5.59
N ASP A 348 -5.79 1.94 -5.93
CA ASP A 348 -4.58 1.38 -5.31
C ASP A 348 -4.49 1.80 -3.84
N VAL A 349 -4.57 3.10 -3.53
CA VAL A 349 -4.53 3.60 -2.13
C VAL A 349 -5.67 3.00 -1.31
N LYS A 350 -6.89 3.06 -1.85
CA LYS A 350 -8.06 2.41 -1.24
C LYS A 350 -7.87 0.90 -1.13
N SER A 351 -7.22 0.24 -2.09
CA SER A 351 -6.96 -1.19 -1.99
C SER A 351 -5.92 -1.48 -0.92
N MET A 352 -4.76 -0.83 -0.91
CA MET A 352 -3.71 -1.02 0.07
C MET A 352 -4.17 -0.81 1.50
N HIS A 353 -5.02 0.18 1.75
CA HIS A 353 -5.43 0.53 3.10
C HIS A 353 -6.76 -0.12 3.51
N ILE A 354 -7.77 -0.12 2.64
CA ILE A 354 -9.15 -0.54 3.00
C ILE A 354 -9.46 -1.96 2.54
N HIS A 355 -9.14 -2.29 1.28
CA HIS A 355 -9.57 -3.56 0.64
C HIS A 355 -8.48 -4.60 0.55
N GLN A 356 -7.31 -4.40 1.13
CA GLN A 356 -6.31 -5.41 1.33
C GLN A 356 -6.46 -5.82 2.78
N ALA A 357 -7.51 -6.57 3.07
CA ALA A 357 -7.56 -7.32 4.33
C ALA A 357 -6.33 -8.27 4.53
N GLY A 358 -5.36 -8.26 3.59
CA GLY A 358 -3.97 -8.67 3.75
C GLY A 358 -3.45 -8.38 5.15
N PRO A 359 -2.90 -7.18 5.44
CA PRO A 359 -2.33 -6.88 6.75
C PRO A 359 -3.31 -6.97 7.91
N VAL A 360 -4.60 -6.70 7.70
CA VAL A 360 -5.58 -6.71 8.80
C VAL A 360 -5.76 -8.10 9.41
N ALA A 361 -5.41 -9.16 8.66
CA ALA A 361 -5.36 -10.52 9.17
C ALA A 361 -4.36 -10.73 10.30
N GLU A 362 -3.37 -9.84 10.45
CA GLU A 362 -2.46 -9.87 11.60
C GLU A 362 -3.21 -9.53 12.90
N TRP A 363 -4.13 -8.56 12.85
CA TRP A 363 -4.80 -8.04 14.03
C TRP A 363 -6.19 -8.65 14.27
N LEU A 364 -6.81 -9.21 13.25
CA LEU A 364 -8.16 -9.77 13.34
C LEU A 364 -8.12 -11.30 13.42
N SER A 365 -8.99 -11.84 14.27
CA SER A 365 -9.25 -13.28 14.30
C SER A 365 -9.90 -13.77 13.00
N PRO A 366 -9.75 -15.06 12.64
CA PRO A 366 -10.45 -15.65 11.51
C PRO A 366 -11.97 -15.39 11.52
N TYR A 367 -12.61 -15.43 12.69
CA TYR A 367 -14.02 -15.11 12.86
C TYR A 367 -14.33 -13.65 12.54
N GLN A 368 -13.53 -12.70 13.02
CA GLN A 368 -13.71 -11.28 12.71
C GLN A 368 -13.55 -11.01 11.21
N LEU A 369 -12.53 -11.59 10.58
CA LEU A 369 -12.31 -11.50 9.13
C LEU A 369 -13.51 -12.06 8.35
N ALA A 370 -13.94 -13.28 8.71
CA ALA A 370 -15.10 -13.92 8.08
C ALA A 370 -16.38 -13.10 8.29
N ALA A 371 -16.62 -12.55 9.49
CA ALA A 371 -17.79 -11.73 9.76
C ALA A 371 -17.79 -10.43 8.94
N MET A 372 -16.63 -9.77 8.79
CA MET A 372 -16.50 -8.60 7.91
C MET A 372 -16.79 -8.95 6.44
N LEU A 373 -16.22 -10.04 5.94
CA LEU A 373 -16.24 -10.40 4.52
C LEU A 373 -17.54 -11.10 4.09
N ALA A 374 -18.03 -12.05 4.88
CA ALA A 374 -19.16 -12.91 4.55
C ALA A 374 -20.50 -12.47 5.17
N TRP A 375 -20.53 -11.58 6.16
CA TRP A 375 -21.79 -11.12 6.78
C TRP A 375 -22.24 -9.74 6.27
N GLU A 376 -21.38 -8.72 6.31
CA GLU A 376 -21.75 -7.39 5.80
C GLU A 376 -21.29 -7.13 4.36
N GLY A 377 -20.25 -7.84 3.91
CA GLY A 377 -19.66 -7.70 2.59
C GLY A 377 -18.89 -6.39 2.46
N LEU A 378 -17.69 -6.46 1.89
CA LEU A 378 -16.93 -5.28 1.42
C LEU A 378 -17.60 -4.63 0.18
N GLY A 379 -18.92 -4.45 0.20
CA GLY A 379 -19.72 -4.04 -0.95
C GLY A 379 -20.46 -5.19 -1.66
N VAL A 380 -20.29 -6.44 -1.21
CA VAL A 380 -21.16 -7.54 -1.62
C VAL A 380 -22.47 -7.38 -0.87
N HIS A 381 -23.62 -7.30 -1.56
CA HIS A 381 -24.95 -7.16 -0.97
C HIS A 381 -25.39 -8.41 -0.15
N CYS A 382 -24.66 -8.76 0.90
CA CYS A 382 -24.84 -9.99 1.68
C CYS A 382 -25.58 -9.76 3.01
N ARG A 383 -26.24 -8.61 3.19
CA ARG A 383 -27.04 -8.29 4.39
C ARG A 383 -28.19 -9.28 4.71
N HIS A 384 -28.42 -10.30 3.88
CA HIS A 384 -29.58 -11.17 3.96
C HIS A 384 -29.26 -12.68 4.01
N GLY A 385 -28.01 -13.05 4.30
CA GLY A 385 -27.60 -14.45 4.45
C GLY A 385 -27.62 -15.27 3.15
N ALA A 386 -27.26 -16.55 3.28
CA ALA A 386 -27.18 -17.57 2.23
C ALA A 386 -28.34 -17.58 1.22
N ALA A 387 -29.55 -17.24 1.65
CA ALA A 387 -30.79 -17.41 0.89
C ALA A 387 -30.95 -16.48 -0.33
N ARG A 388 -30.04 -15.50 -0.55
CA ARG A 388 -30.12 -14.56 -1.68
C ARG A 388 -28.96 -14.63 -2.66
N TYR A 389 -27.94 -15.47 -2.43
CA TYR A 389 -26.86 -15.61 -3.41
C TYR A 389 -27.37 -16.41 -4.62
N LYS A 390 -27.63 -15.73 -5.73
CA LYS A 390 -28.04 -16.39 -6.96
C LYS A 390 -26.80 -16.83 -7.74
N PHE A 391 -26.51 -18.12 -7.73
CA PHE A 391 -25.50 -18.70 -8.60
C PHE A 391 -25.88 -18.47 -10.06
N GLN A 392 -24.91 -18.03 -10.86
CA GLN A 392 -25.11 -17.72 -12.27
C GLN A 392 -24.90 -18.99 -13.09
N SER A 393 -25.90 -19.33 -13.91
CA SER A 393 -25.84 -20.41 -14.90
C SER A 393 -25.24 -19.92 -16.22
N GLU A 394 -24.85 -20.83 -17.11
CA GLU A 394 -24.43 -20.50 -18.49
C GLU A 394 -25.47 -19.63 -19.20
N SER A 395 -26.75 -19.93 -19.04
CA SER A 395 -27.84 -19.12 -19.61
C SER A 395 -27.93 -17.71 -19.01
N ASP A 396 -27.63 -17.53 -17.71
CA ASP A 396 -27.55 -16.19 -17.10
C ASP A 396 -26.36 -15.39 -17.67
N ILE A 397 -25.23 -16.07 -17.95
CA ILE A 397 -24.03 -15.47 -18.55
C ILE A 397 -24.33 -15.02 -19.98
N GLU A 398 -24.84 -15.91 -20.83
CA GLU A 398 -25.21 -15.57 -22.22
C GLU A 398 -26.19 -14.41 -22.29
N LYS A 399 -27.20 -14.39 -21.40
CA LYS A 399 -28.18 -13.29 -21.34
C LYS A 399 -27.53 -11.96 -20.96
N ARG A 400 -26.55 -11.96 -20.06
CA ARG A 400 -25.80 -10.75 -19.69
C ARG A 400 -24.91 -10.27 -20.83
N VAL A 401 -24.14 -11.18 -21.44
CA VAL A 401 -23.30 -10.90 -22.59
C VAL A 401 -24.10 -10.25 -23.71
N ARG A 402 -25.25 -10.84 -24.09
CA ARG A 402 -26.14 -10.24 -25.11
C ARG A 402 -26.67 -8.86 -24.72
N LYS A 403 -26.99 -8.66 -23.44
CA LYS A 403 -27.48 -7.35 -22.95
C LYS A 403 -26.39 -6.30 -23.02
N GLU A 404 -25.18 -6.67 -22.61
CA GLU A 404 -24.03 -5.77 -22.54
C GLU A 404 -23.53 -5.41 -23.94
N ILE A 405 -23.32 -6.40 -24.82
CA ILE A 405 -22.97 -6.16 -26.23
C ILE A 405 -23.99 -5.26 -26.89
N LYS A 406 -25.29 -5.51 -26.66
CA LYS A 406 -26.35 -4.67 -27.23
C LYS A 406 -26.21 -3.22 -26.76
N ALA A 407 -26.08 -2.98 -25.45
CA ALA A 407 -25.94 -1.64 -24.90
C ALA A 407 -24.69 -0.94 -25.46
N VAL A 408 -23.53 -1.57 -25.34
CA VAL A 408 -22.24 -1.05 -25.81
C VAL A 408 -22.26 -0.79 -27.32
N SER A 409 -22.85 -1.67 -28.12
CA SER A 409 -22.93 -1.49 -29.58
C SER A 409 -23.83 -0.32 -29.97
N GLU A 410 -24.94 -0.11 -29.23
CA GLU A 410 -25.84 1.03 -29.40
C GLU A 410 -25.14 2.35 -28.99
N ASP A 411 -24.43 2.34 -27.87
CA ASP A 411 -23.77 3.51 -27.28
C ASP A 411 -22.55 3.96 -28.13
N PHE A 412 -21.75 3.02 -28.63
CA PHE A 412 -20.54 3.33 -29.41
C PHE A 412 -20.71 3.28 -30.93
N ASN A 413 -21.87 2.84 -31.42
CA ASN A 413 -22.18 2.64 -32.85
C ASN A 413 -21.12 1.77 -33.56
N PHE A 414 -20.98 0.53 -33.10
CA PHE A 414 -19.99 -0.42 -33.60
C PHE A 414 -20.23 -0.82 -35.06
N THR A 415 -19.13 -1.00 -35.80
CA THR A 415 -19.14 -1.74 -37.07
C THR A 415 -19.39 -3.24 -36.82
N PRO A 416 -19.83 -4.01 -37.83
CA PRO A 416 -19.97 -5.47 -37.68
C PRO A 416 -18.69 -6.17 -37.21
N GLU A 417 -17.52 -5.71 -37.68
CA GLU A 417 -16.22 -6.25 -37.27
C GLU A 417 -15.91 -5.96 -35.79
N GLN A 418 -16.15 -4.72 -35.35
CA GLN A 418 -16.00 -4.35 -33.92
C GLN A 418 -16.97 -5.12 -33.04
N TYR A 419 -18.19 -5.40 -33.52
CA TYR A 419 -19.17 -6.21 -32.81
C TYR A 419 -18.65 -7.63 -32.56
N GLU A 420 -18.17 -8.31 -33.61
CA GLU A 420 -17.67 -9.70 -33.49
C GLU A 420 -16.46 -9.80 -32.56
N ILE A 421 -15.52 -8.86 -32.67
CA ILE A 421 -14.36 -8.77 -31.77
C ILE A 421 -14.86 -8.58 -30.33
N CYS A 422 -15.71 -7.59 -30.10
CA CYS A 422 -16.16 -7.24 -28.75
C CYS A 422 -17.00 -8.35 -28.09
N GLU A 423 -17.83 -9.06 -28.86
CA GLU A 423 -18.62 -10.18 -28.36
C GLU A 423 -17.75 -11.29 -27.78
N SER A 424 -16.66 -11.64 -28.47
CA SER A 424 -15.75 -12.71 -28.02
C SER A 424 -15.07 -12.39 -26.69
N TYR A 425 -14.58 -11.15 -26.53
CA TYR A 425 -13.93 -10.71 -25.29
C TYR A 425 -14.93 -10.56 -24.14
N LEU A 426 -16.09 -9.97 -24.39
CA LEU A 426 -17.12 -9.81 -23.35
C LEU A 426 -17.66 -11.16 -22.86
N LEU A 427 -17.76 -12.16 -23.74
CA LEU A 427 -18.12 -13.52 -23.34
C LEU A 427 -17.11 -14.12 -22.36
N ASP A 428 -15.80 -14.01 -22.65
CA ASP A 428 -14.75 -14.47 -21.76
C ASP A 428 -14.80 -13.74 -20.40
N TYR A 429 -14.91 -12.40 -20.44
CA TYR A 429 -14.92 -11.57 -19.25
C TYR A 429 -16.13 -11.87 -18.34
N GLU A 430 -17.33 -11.98 -18.90
CA GLU A 430 -18.53 -12.32 -18.14
C GLU A 430 -18.50 -13.76 -17.62
N THR A 431 -17.90 -14.68 -18.36
CA THR A 431 -17.67 -16.06 -17.89
C THR A 431 -16.77 -16.06 -16.67
N LYS A 432 -15.60 -15.41 -16.74
CA LYS A 432 -14.68 -15.28 -15.60
C LYS A 432 -15.33 -14.58 -14.41
N ARG A 433 -16.03 -13.47 -14.65
CA ARG A 433 -16.78 -12.75 -13.60
C ARG A 433 -17.77 -13.68 -12.90
N ALA A 434 -18.52 -14.49 -13.66
CA ALA A 434 -19.51 -15.41 -13.10
C ALA A 434 -18.88 -16.59 -12.35
N GLU A 435 -17.78 -17.16 -12.86
CA GLU A 435 -16.98 -18.18 -12.18
C GLU A 435 -16.58 -17.69 -10.78
N TYR A 436 -15.98 -16.51 -10.70
CA TYR A 436 -15.52 -15.94 -9.43
C TYR A 436 -16.67 -15.48 -8.53
N SER A 437 -17.75 -14.93 -9.09
CA SER A 437 -18.98 -14.65 -8.32
C SER A 437 -19.48 -15.93 -7.65
N ASN A 438 -19.66 -17.00 -8.41
CA ASN A 438 -20.11 -18.29 -7.87
C ASN A 438 -19.13 -18.84 -6.81
N ALA A 439 -17.82 -18.71 -7.02
CA ALA A 439 -16.82 -19.11 -6.05
C ALA A 439 -16.89 -18.29 -4.75
N THR A 440 -17.07 -16.96 -4.83
CA THR A 440 -17.32 -16.09 -3.67
C THR A 440 -18.55 -16.57 -2.90
N GLY A 441 -19.66 -16.86 -3.60
CA GLY A 441 -20.89 -17.36 -2.98
C GLY A 441 -20.65 -18.65 -2.19
N LYS A 442 -19.93 -19.62 -2.76
CA LYS A 442 -19.57 -20.87 -2.08
C LYS A 442 -18.71 -20.63 -0.83
N ALA A 443 -17.69 -19.77 -0.94
CA ALA A 443 -16.82 -19.43 0.18
C ALA A 443 -17.58 -18.72 1.31
N ILE A 444 -18.53 -17.83 0.99
CA ILE A 444 -19.40 -17.17 1.97
C ILE A 444 -20.22 -18.21 2.73
N LEU A 445 -20.85 -19.15 2.02
CA LEU A 445 -21.65 -20.21 2.64
C LEU A 445 -20.80 -21.09 3.57
N SER A 446 -19.58 -21.42 3.15
CA SER A 446 -18.64 -22.20 3.97
C SER A 446 -18.24 -21.43 5.24
N ALA A 447 -17.83 -20.16 5.10
CA ALA A 447 -17.47 -19.31 6.22
C ALA A 447 -18.63 -19.15 7.22
N GLN A 448 -19.85 -18.88 6.73
CA GLN A 448 -21.05 -18.76 7.56
C GLN A 448 -21.37 -20.07 8.30
N SER A 449 -21.26 -21.20 7.62
CA SER A 449 -21.47 -22.53 8.20
C SER A 449 -20.49 -22.78 9.37
N ARG A 450 -19.21 -22.44 9.19
CA ARG A 450 -18.17 -22.54 10.22
C ARG A 450 -18.38 -21.56 11.38
N MET A 451 -18.72 -20.29 11.07
CA MET A 451 -19.04 -19.30 12.09
C MET A 451 -20.24 -19.71 12.94
N ASN A 452 -21.28 -20.31 12.34
CA ASN A 452 -22.44 -20.84 13.07
C ASN A 452 -22.09 -22.01 14.00
N ARG A 453 -20.96 -22.70 13.73
CA ARG A 453 -20.39 -23.72 14.64
C ARG A 453 -19.37 -23.13 15.62
N ASN A 454 -19.21 -21.80 15.67
CA ASN A 454 -18.22 -21.09 16.47
C ASN A 454 -16.77 -21.50 16.18
N GLU A 455 -16.46 -21.91 14.95
CA GLU A 455 -15.08 -22.15 14.53
C GLU A 455 -14.33 -20.82 14.43
N ASN A 456 -13.03 -20.80 14.78
CA ASN A 456 -12.16 -19.64 14.67
C ASN A 456 -10.72 -20.03 14.26
N GLY A 457 -10.57 -21.18 13.63
CA GLY A 457 -9.28 -21.78 13.27
C GLY A 457 -8.83 -21.49 11.83
N PRO A 458 -7.73 -22.15 11.39
CA PRO A 458 -7.15 -21.97 10.05
C PRO A 458 -8.13 -22.21 8.89
N GLU A 459 -9.08 -23.13 9.06
CA GLU A 459 -10.10 -23.41 8.06
C GLU A 459 -11.06 -22.22 7.82
N LEU A 460 -11.45 -21.51 8.88
CA LEU A 460 -12.26 -20.31 8.73
C LEU A 460 -11.45 -19.16 8.12
N PHE A 461 -10.16 -19.08 8.45
CA PHE A 461 -9.26 -18.12 7.84
C PHE A 461 -9.17 -18.36 6.32
N LYS A 462 -8.99 -19.63 5.93
CA LYS A 462 -8.99 -20.04 4.53
C LYS A 462 -10.30 -19.67 3.83
N ASP A 463 -11.45 -19.96 4.43
CA ASP A 463 -12.75 -19.61 3.82
C ASP A 463 -12.90 -18.09 3.68
N ALA A 464 -12.54 -17.31 4.69
CA ALA A 464 -12.56 -15.85 4.64
C ALA A 464 -11.64 -15.33 3.52
N ARG A 465 -10.45 -15.92 3.38
CA ARG A 465 -9.50 -15.61 2.32
C ARG A 465 -10.06 -15.94 0.95
N ASP A 466 -10.71 -17.09 0.80
CA ASP A 466 -11.33 -17.49 -0.45
C ASP A 466 -12.51 -16.54 -0.81
N VAL A 467 -13.26 -16.02 0.18
CA VAL A 467 -14.25 -14.95 -0.05
C VAL A 467 -13.56 -13.71 -0.61
N PHE A 468 -12.50 -13.26 0.05
CA PHE A 468 -11.71 -12.10 -0.33
C PHE A 468 -11.20 -12.21 -1.77
N TRP A 469 -10.53 -13.32 -2.07
CA TRP A 469 -9.87 -13.58 -3.34
C TRP A 469 -10.87 -13.64 -4.49
N ASN A 470 -11.88 -14.49 -4.38
CA ASN A 470 -12.86 -14.63 -5.43
C ASN A 470 -13.63 -13.32 -5.64
N HIS A 471 -13.86 -12.54 -4.57
CA HIS A 471 -14.49 -11.23 -4.71
C HIS A 471 -13.61 -10.25 -5.50
N LYS A 472 -12.31 -10.19 -5.19
CA LYS A 472 -11.36 -9.33 -5.90
C LYS A 472 -11.29 -9.68 -7.39
N LEU A 473 -11.19 -10.96 -7.72
CA LEU A 473 -11.19 -11.43 -9.11
C LEU A 473 -12.52 -11.16 -9.81
N MET A 474 -13.65 -11.35 -9.12
CA MET A 474 -14.97 -10.98 -9.66
C MET A 474 -15.03 -9.49 -9.99
N VAL A 475 -14.51 -8.61 -9.12
CA VAL A 475 -14.49 -7.16 -9.38
C VAL A 475 -13.51 -6.81 -10.50
N TYR A 476 -12.37 -7.51 -10.60
CA TYR A 476 -11.41 -7.39 -11.70
C TYR A 476 -12.06 -7.65 -13.07
N TRP A 477 -12.96 -8.62 -13.17
CA TRP A 477 -13.67 -8.90 -14.43
C TRP A 477 -14.96 -8.09 -14.62
N LEU A 478 -15.54 -7.55 -13.56
CA LEU A 478 -16.79 -6.78 -13.62
C LEU A 478 -16.60 -5.35 -14.14
N SER A 479 -15.52 -4.67 -13.74
CA SER A 479 -15.48 -3.21 -13.86
C SER A 479 -15.08 -2.72 -15.26
N ASP A 480 -15.91 -1.83 -15.80
CA ASP A 480 -15.75 -1.19 -17.12
C ASP A 480 -14.53 -0.27 -17.20
N PHE A 481 -13.99 0.10 -16.04
CA PHE A 481 -12.84 0.98 -15.89
C PHE A 481 -11.57 0.21 -15.53
N ASN A 482 -11.62 -1.12 -15.58
CA ASN A 482 -10.45 -1.99 -15.43
C ASN A 482 -9.72 -2.15 -16.75
N THR A 483 -8.44 -2.46 -16.68
CA THR A 483 -7.56 -2.83 -17.80
C THR A 483 -8.19 -3.76 -18.82
N PRO A 484 -8.90 -4.86 -18.51
CA PRO A 484 -9.42 -5.72 -19.58
C PRO A 484 -10.43 -4.98 -20.47
N LYS A 485 -11.42 -4.31 -19.87
CA LYS A 485 -12.44 -3.57 -20.62
C LYS A 485 -11.91 -2.24 -21.16
N TRP A 486 -11.11 -1.51 -20.37
CA TRP A 486 -10.45 -0.29 -20.83
C TRP A 486 -9.53 -0.55 -22.03
N ASN A 487 -8.71 -1.61 -21.99
CA ASN A 487 -7.85 -2.00 -23.11
C ASN A 487 -8.69 -2.53 -24.27
N LEU A 488 -9.78 -3.26 -23.99
CA LEU A 488 -10.75 -3.63 -25.03
C LEU A 488 -11.26 -2.38 -25.76
N TRP A 489 -11.68 -1.34 -25.04
CA TRP A 489 -12.19 -0.10 -25.63
C TRP A 489 -11.11 0.70 -26.36
N ARG A 490 -9.94 0.89 -25.74
CA ARG A 490 -8.91 1.81 -26.24
C ARG A 490 -7.97 1.19 -27.26
N GLU A 491 -7.58 -0.06 -27.06
CA GLU A 491 -6.47 -0.68 -27.79
C GLU A 491 -6.96 -1.71 -28.81
N ILE A 492 -7.99 -2.49 -28.45
CA ILE A 492 -8.51 -3.58 -29.28
C ILE A 492 -9.60 -3.09 -30.24
N VAL A 493 -10.68 -2.52 -29.71
CA VAL A 493 -11.82 -2.00 -30.49
C VAL A 493 -11.51 -0.59 -31.05
N GLN A 494 -10.60 0.14 -30.40
CA GLN A 494 -10.13 1.46 -30.78
C GLN A 494 -11.26 2.49 -30.89
N ILE A 495 -12.04 2.61 -29.82
CA ILE A 495 -13.11 3.60 -29.70
C ILE A 495 -12.52 5.01 -29.70
N GLU A 496 -13.09 5.88 -30.52
CA GLU A 496 -12.72 7.31 -30.59
C GLU A 496 -12.77 7.97 -29.20
N PRO A 497 -11.72 8.72 -28.79
CA PRO A 497 -11.60 9.27 -27.44
C PRO A 497 -12.83 10.06 -26.97
N VAL A 498 -13.41 10.88 -27.84
CA VAL A 498 -14.62 11.66 -27.53
C VAL A 498 -15.83 10.77 -27.21
N ARG A 499 -16.02 9.66 -27.93
CA ARG A 499 -17.13 8.73 -27.64
C ARG A 499 -16.92 8.02 -26.31
N LEU A 500 -15.68 7.58 -26.05
CA LEU A 500 -15.33 6.97 -24.77
C LEU A 500 -15.50 7.96 -23.60
N ALA A 501 -15.15 9.23 -23.80
CA ALA A 501 -15.36 10.29 -22.82
C ALA A 501 -16.84 10.50 -22.48
N ASN A 502 -17.73 10.49 -23.49
CA ASN A 502 -19.18 10.61 -23.29
C ASN A 502 -19.77 9.44 -22.50
N GLU A 503 -19.32 8.21 -22.77
CA GLU A 503 -19.75 7.05 -21.97
C GLU A 503 -19.21 7.11 -20.54
N PHE A 504 -17.95 7.54 -20.35
CA PHE A 504 -17.41 7.79 -19.02
C PHE A 504 -18.25 8.82 -18.26
N TRP A 505 -18.62 9.91 -18.93
CA TRP A 505 -19.47 10.98 -18.40
C TRP A 505 -20.82 10.44 -17.92
N ASN A 506 -21.55 9.74 -18.79
CA ASN A 506 -22.87 9.20 -18.50
C ASN A 506 -22.86 8.21 -17.32
N ALA A 507 -21.82 7.39 -17.21
CA ALA A 507 -21.74 6.36 -16.18
C ALA A 507 -21.36 6.90 -14.78
N ARG A 508 -20.63 8.02 -14.69
CA ARG A 508 -19.92 8.38 -13.45
C ARG A 508 -20.00 9.84 -13.00
N ASN A 509 -20.53 10.76 -13.79
CA ASN A 509 -20.58 12.19 -13.42
C ASN A 509 -21.13 12.40 -12.00
N ASP A 510 -22.27 11.78 -11.68
CA ASP A 510 -22.92 11.88 -10.37
C ASP A 510 -22.07 11.39 -9.19
N ASN A 511 -21.11 10.49 -9.43
CA ASN A 511 -20.30 9.90 -8.37
C ASN A 511 -19.13 10.80 -7.96
N TYR A 512 -18.70 11.74 -8.80
CA TYR A 512 -17.46 12.51 -8.60
C TYR A 512 -17.66 14.05 -8.63
N VAL A 513 -18.91 14.53 -8.52
CA VAL A 513 -19.23 15.96 -8.52
C VAL A 513 -18.55 16.70 -7.35
N LEU A 514 -17.78 17.75 -7.65
CA LEU A 514 -17.04 18.58 -6.68
C LEU A 514 -17.93 19.13 -5.54
N GLU A 515 -19.20 19.45 -5.82
CA GLU A 515 -20.15 19.98 -4.83
C GLU A 515 -20.48 18.97 -3.72
N LYS A 516 -20.53 17.66 -4.03
CA LYS A 516 -20.72 16.61 -3.01
C LYS A 516 -19.53 16.53 -2.05
N ILE A 517 -18.34 16.91 -2.50
CA ILE A 517 -17.10 16.83 -1.71
C ILE A 517 -17.01 17.99 -0.72
N LYS A 518 -17.16 19.23 -1.19
CA LYS A 518 -17.00 20.45 -0.38
C LYS A 518 -17.99 20.53 0.77
N ASN A 519 -19.21 20.01 0.57
CA ASN A 519 -20.29 20.13 1.55
C ASN A 519 -20.34 19.00 2.60
N VAL A 520 -19.67 17.86 2.37
CA VAL A 520 -19.82 16.68 3.25
C VAL A 520 -18.54 16.36 4.05
N THR A 521 -17.35 16.42 3.45
CA THR A 521 -16.18 15.74 4.03
C THR A 521 -15.30 16.59 4.96
N ILE A 522 -15.16 17.89 4.71
CA ILE A 522 -14.20 18.74 5.46
C ILE A 522 -14.74 19.14 6.84
N PRO A 523 -15.99 19.61 6.98
CA PRO A 523 -16.52 20.03 8.28
C PRO A 523 -16.80 18.85 9.22
N GLU A 524 -17.21 17.68 8.70
CA GLU A 524 -17.42 16.48 9.52
C GLU A 524 -16.10 15.89 10.03
N ALA A 525 -15.05 15.81 9.21
CA ALA A 525 -13.75 15.34 9.66
C ALA A 525 -13.12 16.25 10.73
N ARG A 526 -13.29 17.58 10.60
CA ARG A 526 -12.80 18.57 11.57
C ARG A 526 -13.42 18.46 12.97
N LYS A 527 -14.61 17.86 13.12
CA LYS A 527 -15.28 17.70 14.44
C LYS A 527 -14.54 16.73 15.36
N TYR A 528 -13.87 15.73 14.79
CA TYR A 528 -13.22 14.63 15.52
C TYR A 528 -11.72 14.85 15.75
N TRP A 529 -11.22 16.06 15.50
CA TRP A 529 -9.82 16.43 15.63
C TRP A 529 -9.53 17.08 16.98
N TRP A 530 -8.77 16.40 17.82
CA TRP A 530 -8.20 16.96 19.05
C TRP A 530 -6.66 16.87 19.09
N TYR A 531 -6.02 16.37 18.03
CA TYR A 531 -4.58 16.49 17.80
C TYR A 531 -4.36 17.16 16.43
N PRO A 532 -3.33 18.03 16.28
CA PRO A 532 -3.06 18.70 15.03
C PRO A 532 -2.78 17.65 13.93
N PRO A 533 -3.32 17.83 12.72
CA PRO A 533 -3.13 16.87 11.62
C PRO A 533 -1.64 16.65 11.41
N VAL A 534 -1.23 15.43 11.05
CA VAL A 534 0.14 15.05 10.65
C VAL A 534 0.84 16.24 9.99
N LEU A 535 1.70 16.89 10.77
CA LEU A 535 2.38 18.12 10.41
C LEU A 535 3.53 17.71 9.50
N TYR A 536 3.53 18.15 8.24
CA TYR A 536 4.69 17.97 7.37
C TYR A 536 5.53 19.24 7.39
N VAL A 537 6.83 19.09 7.61
CA VAL A 537 7.79 20.21 7.52
C VAL A 537 8.01 20.50 6.04
N ASP A 538 7.60 21.68 5.58
CA ASP A 538 7.87 22.12 4.21
C ASP A 538 9.39 22.31 4.03
N PRO A 539 10.08 21.48 3.21
CA PRO A 539 11.53 21.56 3.06
C PRO A 539 12.00 22.88 2.44
N ASN A 540 11.09 23.65 1.83
CA ASN A 540 11.39 24.96 1.25
C ASN A 540 11.17 26.13 2.22
N LYS A 541 10.66 25.87 3.43
CA LYS A 541 10.39 26.88 4.47
C LYS A 541 10.70 26.36 5.88
N PRO A 542 11.98 26.34 6.29
CA PRO A 542 12.37 25.94 7.63
C PRO A 542 11.68 26.82 8.68
N GLY A 543 10.97 26.22 9.64
CA GLY A 543 10.28 26.93 10.72
C GLY A 543 8.78 27.22 10.53
N LEU A 544 8.15 26.66 9.49
CA LEU A 544 6.69 26.71 9.34
C LEU A 544 6.08 25.31 9.28
N ILE A 545 5.02 25.13 10.07
CA ILE A 545 4.19 23.94 10.00
C ILE A 545 2.95 24.27 9.16
N ARG A 546 2.78 23.56 8.06
CA ARG A 546 1.56 23.65 7.24
C ARG A 546 0.60 22.55 7.62
N ASP A 547 -0.68 22.92 7.70
CA ASP A 547 -1.72 21.89 7.63
C ASP A 547 -1.65 21.18 6.27
N VAL A 548 -2.16 19.95 6.21
CA VAL A 548 -2.19 19.13 4.99
C VAL A 548 -2.97 19.81 3.83
N PHE A 549 -3.61 20.96 4.10
CA PHE A 549 -4.43 21.71 3.16
C PHE A 549 -3.70 22.93 2.57
N GLY A 550 -2.52 23.30 3.07
CA GLY A 550 -1.82 24.53 2.67
C GLY A 550 -2.64 25.80 2.93
N THR A 551 -3.67 25.72 3.77
CA THR A 551 -4.64 26.82 3.98
C THR A 551 -4.28 27.74 5.14
N ARG A 552 -3.39 27.29 6.03
CA ARG A 552 -2.82 28.09 7.11
C ARG A 552 -1.35 27.73 7.33
N ASP A 553 -0.53 28.76 7.37
CA ASP A 553 0.80 28.69 7.95
C ASP A 553 0.64 28.83 9.48
N TRP A 554 1.03 27.81 10.25
CA TRP A 554 1.15 27.93 11.70
C TRP A 554 2.56 28.43 12.01
N PRO A 555 2.72 29.62 12.61
CA PRO A 555 4.03 30.07 13.03
C PRO A 555 4.52 29.15 14.15
N PHE A 556 5.74 28.63 14.00
CA PHE A 556 6.50 28.19 15.16
C PHE A 556 6.71 29.45 16.03
N MET A 557 6.25 29.44 17.28
CA MET A 557 6.68 30.47 18.22
C MET A 557 8.12 30.08 18.58
N ASP A 558 9.09 30.91 18.19
CA ASP A 558 10.48 30.74 18.63
C ASP A 558 10.50 30.66 20.16
N ILE A 559 11.35 29.80 20.72
CA ILE A 559 11.38 29.57 22.17
C ILE A 559 11.68 30.87 22.94
N ASN A 560 12.41 31.82 22.32
CA ASN A 560 12.68 33.13 22.87
C ASN A 560 11.45 34.05 22.83
N ASP A 561 10.57 33.92 21.84
CA ASP A 561 9.31 34.66 21.77
C ASP A 561 8.28 34.15 22.78
N ALA A 562 8.29 32.83 23.07
CA ALA A 562 7.50 32.25 24.14
C ALA A 562 7.98 32.68 25.53
N ILE A 563 9.30 32.78 25.73
CA ILE A 563 9.90 33.33 26.96
C ILE A 563 9.52 34.80 27.14
N ASN A 564 9.65 35.62 26.10
CA ASN A 564 9.26 37.04 26.14
C ASN A 564 7.75 37.25 26.40
N ALA A 565 6.88 36.39 25.87
CA ALA A 565 5.44 36.47 26.11
C ALA A 565 5.06 36.07 27.54
N ALA A 566 5.74 35.08 28.12
CA ALA A 566 5.59 34.68 29.52
C ALA A 566 6.12 35.75 30.49
N GLU A 567 7.26 36.38 30.18
CA GLU A 567 7.83 37.48 30.98
C GLU A 567 6.96 38.74 30.97
N ASN A 568 6.15 38.94 29.92
CA ASN A 568 5.19 40.04 29.81
C ASN A 568 3.79 39.72 30.36
N GLY A 569 3.63 38.61 31.10
CA GLY A 569 2.39 38.28 31.81
C GLY A 569 1.25 37.78 30.90
N THR A 570 1.57 37.32 29.68
CA THR A 570 0.57 36.69 28.80
C THR A 570 0.42 35.22 29.18
N GLU A 571 -0.80 34.77 29.51
CA GLU A 571 -1.10 33.39 29.87
C GLU A 571 -0.98 32.49 28.62
N ILE A 572 0.10 31.71 28.52
CA ILE A 572 0.29 30.72 27.45
C ILE A 572 -0.33 29.38 27.91
N ARG A 573 -1.45 28.99 27.33
CA ARG A 573 -2.04 27.66 27.54
C ARG A 573 -1.50 26.69 26.50
N VAL A 574 -0.51 25.90 26.89
CA VAL A 574 -0.07 24.72 26.14
C VAL A 574 -1.02 23.58 26.46
N ALA A 575 -1.73 23.05 25.46
CA ALA A 575 -2.55 21.87 25.63
C ALA A 575 -1.65 20.62 25.60
N GLY A 576 -1.29 20.12 26.78
CA GLY A 576 -0.53 18.90 26.96
C GLY A 576 0.38 18.99 28.19
N SER A 577 0.12 18.15 29.19
CA SER A 577 0.96 17.99 30.37
C SER A 577 2.33 17.46 29.98
N ILE A 578 3.37 18.21 30.33
CA ILE A 578 4.72 17.70 30.54
C ILE A 578 4.74 17.14 31.97
N GLU A 579 5.11 15.87 32.12
CA GLU A 579 6.04 15.48 33.19
C GLU A 579 7.39 15.14 32.53
#